data_AF-A0A1H8YPF1-F1
#
_entry.id   AF-A0A1H8YPF1-F1
#
_cell.length_a   1.000
_cell.length_b   1.000
_cell.length_c   1.000
_cell.angle_alpha   90.00
_cell.angle_beta   90.00
_cell.angle_gamma   90.00
#
_symmetry.space_group_name_H-M   'P 1'
#
loop_
_entity.id
_entity.type
_entity.pdbx_description
1 polymer ?
#
loop_
_entity_poly.entity_id
_entity_poly.type
_entity_poly.pdbx_seq_one_letter_code
_entity_poly.pdbx_strand_id
1 'polypeptide(L)'
;MILTQGCDIMRKNIPWVTLAPVYDASTRLTPEQISSARGGKTLHLLPLTAAWTHGEPWFVDLRLELPVEKSALLDREPIEPFVDEVDYRRLSERLAIRRQRPDLPEDVLDHVVGPLFDAVRAEPDAGAALNQSVYEVRLQCNDALTPSVVTVFVLAKDGEEPDEGGWVRIVGSIYGAAQEHGLTIIGPEVVGLDELTARDYVTSALITDVESS
;
A
#
# COMPACT_ATOMS: atom_id res chain seq x y z
N MET A 1 -2.59 16.85 10.27
CA MET A 1 -2.22 15.66 11.06
C MET A 1 -0.76 15.34 10.86
N ILE A 2 -0.02 15.02 11.91
CA ILE A 2 1.39 14.61 11.83
C ILE A 2 1.45 13.11 11.47
N LEU A 3 2.22 12.73 10.46
CA LEU A 3 2.26 11.35 9.93
C LEU A 3 3.51 10.54 10.32
N THR A 4 4.54 11.17 10.88
CA THR A 4 5.82 10.50 11.15
C THR A 4 5.98 10.17 12.63
N GLN A 5 6.14 8.88 12.91
CA GLN A 5 6.76 8.31 14.10
C GLN A 5 7.95 7.47 13.61
N GLY A 6 9.16 7.78 14.06
CA GLY A 6 10.35 7.00 13.71
C GLY A 6 11.62 7.83 13.67
N CYS A 7 12.30 7.97 14.81
CA CYS A 7 13.63 8.53 14.98
C CYS A 7 13.85 10.04 14.72
N ASP A 8 12.96 10.75 14.03
CA ASP A 8 13.16 12.18 13.72
C ASP A 8 12.80 13.12 14.89
N ILE A 9 11.71 12.85 15.61
CA ILE A 9 11.29 13.68 16.76
C ILE A 9 12.35 13.69 17.88
N MET A 10 13.11 12.61 18.03
CA MET A 10 14.21 12.49 19.01
C MET A 10 15.58 12.92 18.46
N ARG A 11 15.74 13.09 17.14
CA ARG A 11 16.98 13.62 16.53
C ARG A 11 16.94 15.14 16.61
N LYS A 12 17.81 15.71 17.45
CA LYS A 12 17.91 17.15 17.74
C LYS A 12 18.17 18.06 16.51
N ASN A 13 18.46 17.50 15.34
CA ASN A 13 18.96 18.24 14.17
C ASN A 13 18.12 18.07 12.89
N ILE A 14 16.92 17.50 12.96
CA ILE A 14 16.04 17.49 11.79
C ILE A 14 14.87 18.46 12.08
N PRO A 15 14.80 19.60 11.39
CA PRO A 15 13.82 20.63 11.70
C PRO A 15 12.46 20.36 11.05
N TRP A 16 12.23 19.20 10.45
CA TRP A 16 11.04 18.92 9.64
C TRP A 16 10.17 17.81 10.25
N VAL A 17 8.86 17.89 10.00
CA VAL A 17 7.88 16.83 10.25
C VAL A 17 6.99 16.70 9.02
N THR A 18 6.51 15.49 8.72
CA THR A 18 5.57 15.29 7.63
C THR A 18 4.15 15.44 8.13
N LEU A 19 3.38 16.30 7.47
CA LEU A 19 1.98 16.52 7.73
C LEU A 19 1.11 16.02 6.56
N ALA A 20 -0.07 15.52 6.89
CA ALA A 20 -1.19 15.45 5.96
C ALA A 20 -2.28 16.45 6.34
N PRO A 21 -2.93 17.09 5.36
CA PRO A 21 -4.01 18.04 5.62
C PRO A 21 -5.22 17.34 6.22
N VAL A 22 -5.87 18.04 7.14
CA VAL A 22 -7.14 17.65 7.75
C VAL A 22 -8.16 18.73 7.41
N TYR A 23 -9.35 18.32 6.99
CA TYR A 23 -10.39 19.26 6.58
C TYR A 23 -11.78 18.71 6.88
N ASP A 24 -12.74 19.62 7.02
CA ASP A 24 -14.16 19.31 7.07
C ASP A 24 -14.64 18.97 5.65
N ALA A 25 -14.97 17.70 5.43
CA ALA A 25 -15.40 17.20 4.14
C ALA A 25 -16.79 17.68 3.74
N SER A 26 -17.63 18.15 4.67
CA SER A 26 -18.94 18.73 4.33
C SER A 26 -18.81 19.93 3.38
N THR A 27 -17.66 20.61 3.43
CA THR A 27 -17.37 21.79 2.60
C THR A 27 -16.84 21.47 1.22
N ARG A 28 -16.46 20.21 0.94
CA ARG A 28 -15.74 19.82 -0.30
C ARG A 28 -16.23 18.56 -0.99
N LEU A 29 -16.92 17.66 -0.30
CA LEU A 29 -17.35 16.36 -0.82
C LEU A 29 -18.88 16.25 -0.83
N THR A 30 -19.41 15.47 -1.77
CA THR A 30 -20.86 15.15 -1.77
C THR A 30 -21.19 14.14 -0.66
N PRO A 31 -22.46 14.03 -0.24
CA PRO A 31 -22.90 13.03 0.74
C PRO A 31 -22.52 11.59 0.35
N GLU A 32 -22.58 11.26 -0.93
CA GLU A 32 -22.20 9.94 -1.46
C GLU A 32 -20.70 9.68 -1.30
N GLN A 33 -19.86 10.67 -1.60
CA GLN A 33 -18.41 10.58 -1.42
C GLN A 33 -18.03 10.44 0.06
N ILE A 34 -18.69 11.18 0.95
CA ILE A 34 -18.51 11.07 2.40
C ILE A 34 -18.88 9.66 2.88
N SER A 35 -20.03 9.14 2.43
CA SER A 35 -20.48 7.78 2.74
C SER A 35 -19.49 6.72 2.26
N SER A 36 -19.01 6.86 1.02
CA SER A 36 -17.99 5.98 0.43
C SER A 36 -16.68 5.98 1.23
N ALA A 37 -16.19 7.16 1.60
CA ALA A 37 -14.96 7.33 2.37
C ALA A 37 -15.10 6.78 3.80
N ARG A 38 -16.24 7.01 4.48
CA ARG A 38 -16.54 6.38 5.78
C ARG A 38 -16.63 4.86 5.70
N GLY A 39 -17.12 4.33 4.57
CA GLY A 39 -17.12 2.90 4.28
C GLY A 39 -15.74 2.32 3.93
N GLY A 40 -14.68 3.13 3.99
CA GLY A 40 -13.31 2.71 3.71
C GLY A 40 -12.99 2.51 2.22
N LYS A 41 -13.92 2.83 1.31
CA LYS A 41 -13.77 2.63 -0.13
C LYS A 41 -12.85 3.64 -0.81
N THR A 42 -12.58 4.77 -0.15
CA THR A 42 -11.66 5.79 -0.65
C THR A 42 -10.35 5.68 0.11
N LEU A 43 -9.34 5.04 -0.49
CA LEU A 43 -8.08 4.70 0.19
C LEU A 43 -7.37 5.89 0.83
N HIS A 44 -7.39 7.03 0.15
CA HIS A 44 -6.67 8.22 0.56
C HIS A 44 -7.42 9.12 1.55
N LEU A 45 -8.69 8.83 1.85
CA LEU A 45 -9.46 9.58 2.84
C LEU A 45 -9.69 8.70 4.06
N LEU A 46 -9.19 9.13 5.21
CA LEU A 46 -9.43 8.46 6.47
C LEU A 46 -10.28 9.35 7.38
N PRO A 47 -11.46 8.88 7.83
CA PRO A 47 -12.32 9.66 8.71
C PRO A 47 -11.68 9.82 10.09
N LEU A 48 -11.76 11.03 10.63
CA LEU A 48 -11.37 11.29 12.02
C LEU A 48 -12.55 10.96 12.93
N THR A 49 -12.27 10.22 13.99
CA THR A 49 -13.30 9.72 14.93
C THR A 49 -13.31 10.47 16.25
N ALA A 50 -12.33 11.34 16.49
CA ALA A 50 -12.17 12.07 17.74
C ALA A 50 -13.39 12.90 18.16
N ALA A 51 -13.57 13.08 19.47
CA ALA A 51 -14.73 13.74 20.05
C ALA A 51 -14.94 15.20 19.60
N TRP A 52 -13.85 15.93 19.29
CA TRP A 52 -13.91 17.33 18.82
C TRP A 52 -14.54 17.47 17.44
N THR A 53 -14.68 16.38 16.69
CA THR A 53 -15.38 16.38 15.40
C THR A 53 -16.88 16.58 15.58
N HIS A 54 -17.45 16.32 16.76
CA HIS A 54 -18.89 16.41 17.04
C HIS A 54 -19.78 15.63 16.04
N GLY A 55 -19.24 14.56 15.44
CA GLY A 55 -19.95 13.76 14.43
C GLY A 55 -19.86 14.32 13.00
N GLU A 56 -19.27 15.50 12.84
CA GLU A 56 -19.03 16.12 11.54
C GLU A 56 -18.00 15.34 10.72
N PRO A 57 -18.07 15.37 9.39
CA PRO A 57 -17.24 14.57 8.51
C PRO A 57 -15.84 15.18 8.36
N TRP A 58 -15.00 15.09 9.39
CA TRP A 58 -13.59 15.44 9.29
C TRP A 58 -12.78 14.29 8.72
N PHE A 59 -11.91 14.59 7.77
CA PHE A 59 -11.03 13.61 7.15
C PHE A 59 -9.60 14.10 7.13
N VAL A 60 -8.66 13.16 7.23
CA VAL A 60 -7.30 13.37 6.74
C VAL A 60 -7.24 12.95 5.27
N ASP A 61 -6.71 13.84 4.43
CA ASP A 61 -6.39 13.52 3.03
C ASP A 61 -4.94 13.07 2.97
N LEU A 62 -4.75 11.78 2.77
CA LEU A 62 -3.42 11.22 2.68
C LEU A 62 -2.75 11.62 1.37
N ARG A 63 -3.45 12.03 0.30
CA ARG A 63 -2.87 12.41 -1.03
C ARG A 63 -1.75 13.42 -0.95
N LEU A 64 -1.77 14.28 0.05
CA LEU A 64 -0.78 15.32 0.23
C LEU A 64 0.03 15.04 1.49
N GLU A 65 1.33 14.84 1.30
CA GLU A 65 2.31 14.78 2.38
C GLU A 65 3.25 15.98 2.23
N LEU A 66 3.28 16.84 3.25
CA LEU A 66 4.03 18.09 3.21
C LEU A 66 5.06 18.08 4.33
N PRO A 67 6.35 18.27 4.03
CA PRO A 67 7.33 18.57 5.06
C PRO A 67 7.06 19.98 5.59
N VAL A 68 6.91 20.11 6.90
CA VAL A 68 6.71 21.38 7.58
C VAL A 68 7.75 21.53 8.67
N GLU A 69 8.27 22.75 8.82
CA GLU A 69 9.24 23.03 9.86
C GLU A 69 8.60 22.90 11.25
N LYS A 70 9.28 22.23 12.19
CA LYS A 70 8.82 22.02 13.57
C LYS A 70 8.50 23.35 14.27
N SER A 71 9.17 24.45 13.91
CA SER A 71 8.90 25.78 14.45
C SER A 71 7.49 26.29 14.16
N ALA A 72 6.86 25.85 13.06
CA ALA A 72 5.47 26.17 12.74
C ALA A 72 4.45 25.59 13.74
N LEU A 73 4.89 24.66 14.60
CA LEU A 73 4.07 23.96 15.58
C LEU A 73 4.31 24.39 17.04
N LEU A 74 5.27 25.30 17.32
CA LEU A 74 5.74 25.60 18.68
C LEU A 74 4.63 26.07 19.65
N ASP A 75 3.60 26.74 19.13
CA ASP A 75 2.48 27.28 19.92
C ASP A 75 1.15 26.57 19.61
N ARG A 76 1.20 25.36 19.06
CA ARG A 76 0.00 24.59 18.70
C ARG A 76 -0.22 23.48 19.72
N GLU A 77 -1.43 23.45 20.27
CA GLU A 77 -1.86 22.35 21.14
C GLU A 77 -2.13 21.10 20.29
N PRO A 78 -1.50 19.95 20.61
CA PRO A 78 -1.82 18.69 19.95
C PRO A 78 -3.25 18.28 20.26
N ILE A 79 -3.94 17.77 19.24
CA ILE A 79 -5.31 17.25 19.38
C ILE A 79 -5.30 15.81 18.90
N GLU A 80 -5.88 14.91 19.68
CA GLU A 80 -6.02 13.51 19.33
C GLU A 80 -6.96 13.34 18.11
N PRO A 81 -6.51 12.71 17.01
CA PRO A 81 -7.31 12.53 15.80
C PRO A 81 -8.32 11.37 15.89
N PHE A 82 -8.11 10.40 16.79
CA PHE A 82 -8.94 9.20 16.91
C PHE A 82 -9.36 8.93 18.35
N VAL A 83 -10.44 8.17 18.52
CA VAL A 83 -10.93 7.74 19.84
C VAL A 83 -10.21 6.50 20.35
N ASP A 84 -9.80 5.61 19.45
CA ASP A 84 -9.21 4.32 19.81
C ASP A 84 -7.99 3.94 18.96
N GLU A 85 -7.29 2.91 19.42
CA GLU A 85 -6.10 2.35 18.75
C GLU A 85 -6.43 1.69 17.41
N VAL A 86 -7.67 1.24 17.21
CA VAL A 86 -8.09 0.57 15.96
C VAL A 86 -8.00 1.55 14.80
N ASP A 87 -8.43 2.78 14.99
CA ASP A 87 -8.34 3.83 13.97
C ASP A 87 -6.89 4.28 13.73
N TYR A 88 -6.04 4.28 14.76
CA TYR A 88 -4.60 4.46 14.58
C TYR A 88 -3.96 3.35 13.75
N ARG A 89 -4.37 2.09 13.95
CA ARG A 89 -3.91 0.97 13.13
C ARG A 89 -4.38 1.12 11.67
N ARG A 90 -5.63 1.52 11.43
CA ARG A 90 -6.12 1.85 10.09
C ARG A 90 -5.32 2.94 9.42
N LEU A 91 -4.96 4.00 10.15
CA LEU A 91 -4.05 5.03 9.64
C LEU A 91 -2.70 4.43 9.25
N SER A 92 -2.09 3.62 10.11
CA SER A 92 -0.81 2.98 9.83
C SER A 92 -0.88 2.07 8.60
N GLU A 93 -1.92 1.25 8.48
CA GLU A 93 -2.16 0.40 7.31
C GLU A 93 -2.32 1.23 6.03
N ARG A 94 -3.10 2.32 6.07
CA ARG A 94 -3.32 3.20 4.91
C ARG A 94 -2.05 3.96 4.52
N LEU A 95 -1.27 4.43 5.49
CA LEU A 95 0.05 5.02 5.25
C LEU A 95 1.02 3.99 4.71
N ALA A 96 1.01 2.76 5.22
CA ALA A 96 1.84 1.66 4.74
C ALA A 96 1.50 1.37 3.28
N ILE A 97 0.24 1.07 2.94
CA ILE A 97 -0.23 0.84 1.56
C ILE A 97 0.17 2.00 0.64
N ARG A 98 -0.04 3.24 1.10
CA ARG A 98 0.30 4.43 0.31
C ARG A 98 1.80 4.61 0.09
N ARG A 99 2.61 4.39 1.12
CA ARG A 99 4.07 4.50 1.06
C ARG A 99 4.71 3.26 0.41
N GLN A 100 3.97 2.16 0.38
CA GLN A 100 4.16 0.99 -0.47
C GLN A 100 3.58 1.24 -1.86
N ARG A 101 3.74 2.45 -2.43
CA ARG A 101 3.82 2.50 -3.89
C ARG A 101 4.95 1.55 -4.24
N PRO A 102 4.69 0.47 -4.99
CA PRO A 102 5.79 -0.31 -5.50
C PRO A 102 6.68 0.69 -6.24
N ASP A 103 7.96 0.79 -5.89
CA ASP A 103 8.94 1.58 -6.64
C ASP A 103 9.25 0.81 -7.94
N LEU A 104 8.21 0.70 -8.77
CA LEU A 104 8.17 -0.06 -9.99
C LEU A 104 7.90 0.93 -11.12
N PRO A 105 8.64 0.79 -12.24
CA PRO A 105 8.39 1.56 -13.46
C PRO A 105 6.94 1.37 -13.95
N GLU A 106 6.40 2.41 -14.58
CA GLU A 106 5.01 2.44 -15.09
C GLU A 106 4.72 1.23 -15.98
N ASP A 107 5.65 0.87 -16.87
CA ASP A 107 5.53 -0.34 -17.71
C ASP A 107 5.34 -1.63 -16.91
N VAL A 108 5.96 -1.76 -15.73
CA VAL A 108 5.79 -2.93 -14.85
C VAL A 108 4.44 -2.89 -14.14
N LEU A 109 3.99 -1.70 -13.74
CA LEU A 109 2.66 -1.53 -13.15
C LEU A 109 1.56 -1.91 -14.16
N ASP A 110 1.66 -1.40 -15.39
CA ASP A 110 0.64 -1.56 -16.43
C ASP A 110 0.63 -2.96 -17.07
N HIS A 111 1.81 -3.59 -17.20
CA HIS A 111 1.94 -4.84 -17.96
C HIS A 111 2.24 -6.07 -17.10
N VAL A 112 2.51 -5.90 -15.80
CA VAL A 112 2.72 -7.01 -14.87
C VAL A 112 1.75 -6.92 -13.68
N VAL A 113 1.76 -5.83 -12.93
CA VAL A 113 0.98 -5.73 -11.67
C VAL A 113 -0.52 -5.73 -11.94
N GLY A 114 -1.02 -4.84 -12.80
CA GLY A 114 -2.43 -4.78 -13.17
C GLY A 114 -2.93 -6.12 -13.72
N PRO A 115 -2.32 -6.67 -14.78
CA PRO A 115 -2.69 -7.96 -15.34
C PRO A 115 -2.65 -9.13 -14.34
N LEU A 116 -1.68 -9.14 -13.41
CA LEU A 116 -1.60 -10.16 -12.37
C LEU A 116 -2.84 -10.11 -11.46
N PHE A 117 -3.21 -8.92 -10.99
CA PHE A 117 -4.39 -8.77 -10.15
C PHE A 117 -5.69 -9.05 -10.90
N ASP A 118 -5.77 -8.68 -12.18
CA ASP A 118 -6.92 -9.02 -13.03
C ASP A 118 -7.05 -10.54 -13.22
N ALA A 119 -5.94 -11.25 -13.41
CA ALA A 119 -5.93 -12.70 -13.48
C ALA A 119 -6.39 -13.37 -12.17
N VAL A 120 -5.99 -12.83 -11.02
CA VAL A 120 -6.47 -13.29 -9.70
C VAL A 120 -7.98 -13.03 -9.54
N ARG A 121 -8.47 -11.86 -9.96
CA ARG A 121 -9.88 -11.47 -9.84
C ARG A 121 -10.80 -12.20 -10.81
N ALA A 122 -10.29 -12.60 -11.98
CA ALA A 122 -11.05 -13.36 -12.97
C ALA A 122 -11.52 -14.72 -12.42
N GLU A 123 -10.91 -15.20 -11.33
CA GLU A 123 -11.26 -16.45 -10.68
C GLU A 123 -11.53 -16.24 -9.19
N PRO A 124 -12.67 -15.65 -8.79
CA PRO A 124 -12.88 -15.17 -7.43
C PRO A 124 -12.73 -16.26 -6.35
N ASP A 125 -13.22 -17.47 -6.58
CA ASP A 125 -13.10 -18.58 -5.63
C ASP A 125 -11.65 -19.11 -5.55
N ALA A 126 -10.98 -19.25 -6.70
CA ALA A 126 -9.61 -19.73 -6.78
C ALA A 126 -8.61 -18.68 -6.28
N GLY A 127 -8.82 -17.41 -6.62
CA GLY A 127 -8.04 -16.27 -6.15
C GLY A 127 -8.20 -16.05 -4.65
N ALA A 128 -9.39 -16.22 -4.10
CA ALA A 128 -9.58 -16.21 -2.64
C ALA A 128 -8.83 -17.35 -1.97
N ALA A 129 -8.86 -18.56 -2.53
CA ALA A 129 -8.09 -19.71 -2.03
C ALA A 129 -6.57 -19.47 -2.13
N LEU A 130 -6.09 -18.93 -3.25
CA LEU A 130 -4.68 -18.63 -3.49
C LEU A 130 -4.10 -17.60 -2.51
N ASN A 131 -4.92 -16.63 -2.10
CA ASN A 131 -4.52 -15.60 -1.15
C ASN A 131 -4.63 -16.02 0.32
N GLN A 132 -5.26 -17.16 0.64
CA GLN A 132 -5.45 -17.57 2.04
C GLN A 132 -4.12 -17.87 2.74
N SER A 133 -3.20 -18.53 2.05
CA SER A 133 -1.89 -18.95 2.58
C SER A 133 -0.73 -18.04 2.21
N VAL A 134 -1.02 -16.93 1.52
CA VAL A 134 -0.03 -15.93 1.14
C VAL A 134 0.00 -14.81 2.16
N TYR A 135 1.21 -14.52 2.66
CA TYR A 135 1.50 -13.36 3.47
C TYR A 135 1.57 -12.11 2.61
N GLU A 136 2.36 -12.14 1.53
CA GLU A 136 2.45 -11.04 0.58
C GLU A 136 3.03 -11.47 -0.78
N VAL A 137 2.79 -10.68 -1.82
CA VAL A 137 3.38 -10.86 -3.16
C VAL A 137 4.35 -9.70 -3.43
N ARG A 138 5.55 -10.01 -3.93
CA ARG A 138 6.59 -9.00 -4.18
C ARG A 138 7.16 -9.13 -5.58
N LEU A 139 7.57 -8.01 -6.18
CA LEU A 139 8.23 -7.96 -7.48
C LEU A 139 9.64 -7.40 -7.36
N GLN A 140 10.61 -8.00 -8.03
CA GLN A 140 11.96 -7.46 -8.15
C GLN A 140 12.28 -7.21 -9.62
N CYS A 141 12.73 -6.01 -9.96
CA CYS A 141 13.20 -5.67 -11.29
C CYS A 141 14.72 -5.81 -11.36
N ASN A 142 15.24 -6.23 -12.52
CA ASN A 142 16.69 -6.22 -12.77
C ASN A 142 17.28 -4.81 -12.84
N ASP A 143 16.49 -3.83 -13.29
CA ASP A 143 16.83 -2.42 -13.35
C ASP A 143 15.61 -1.59 -12.93
N ALA A 144 15.83 -0.51 -12.17
CA ALA A 144 14.77 0.30 -11.60
C ALA A 144 14.22 1.38 -12.55
N LEU A 145 14.86 1.63 -13.69
CA LEU A 145 14.47 2.67 -14.66
C LEU A 145 14.01 2.07 -15.98
N THR A 146 14.68 1.02 -16.44
CA THR A 146 14.38 0.32 -17.70
C THR A 146 14.35 -1.19 -17.48
N PRO A 147 13.32 -1.69 -16.77
CA PRO A 147 13.24 -3.09 -16.42
C PRO A 147 13.03 -3.91 -17.69
N SER A 148 13.74 -5.03 -17.78
CA SER A 148 13.53 -6.02 -18.84
C SER A 148 13.23 -7.40 -18.26
N VAL A 149 13.48 -7.57 -16.95
CA VAL A 149 13.22 -8.79 -16.20
C VAL A 149 12.54 -8.43 -14.89
N VAL A 150 11.43 -9.11 -14.59
CA VAL A 150 10.65 -8.95 -13.37
C VAL A 150 10.51 -10.31 -12.69
N THR A 151 11.04 -10.46 -11.49
CA THR A 151 10.90 -11.68 -10.68
C THR A 151 9.71 -11.54 -9.74
N VAL A 152 8.82 -12.53 -9.73
CA VAL A 152 7.65 -12.59 -8.83
C VAL A 152 7.98 -13.50 -7.65
N PHE A 153 7.90 -12.96 -6.43
CA PHE A 153 7.98 -13.71 -5.19
C PHE A 153 6.59 -13.80 -4.56
N VAL A 154 6.19 -14.99 -4.14
CA VAL A 154 4.97 -15.23 -3.37
C VAL A 154 5.40 -15.73 -2.00
N LEU A 155 5.21 -14.90 -0.98
CA LEU A 155 5.63 -15.23 0.38
C LEU A 155 4.50 -15.93 1.12
N ALA A 156 4.77 -17.14 1.60
CA ALA A 156 3.85 -17.92 2.42
C ALA A 156 3.71 -17.31 3.83
N LYS A 157 2.55 -17.52 4.45
CA LYS A 157 2.41 -17.34 5.91
C LYS A 157 3.19 -18.44 6.64
N ASP A 158 3.74 -18.12 7.81
CA ASP A 158 4.49 -19.08 8.61
C ASP A 158 3.67 -20.35 8.89
N GLY A 159 4.21 -21.50 8.45
CA GLY A 159 3.58 -22.82 8.64
C GLY A 159 2.41 -23.13 7.69
N GLU A 160 2.17 -22.29 6.68
CA GLU A 160 1.19 -22.54 5.63
C GLU A 160 1.87 -22.94 4.32
N GLU A 161 1.24 -23.86 3.56
CA GLU A 161 1.67 -24.25 2.22
C GLU A 161 0.83 -23.49 1.18
N PRO A 162 1.41 -22.51 0.47
CA PRO A 162 0.74 -21.82 -0.63
C PRO A 162 0.46 -22.76 -1.81
N ASP A 163 -0.65 -22.51 -2.52
CA ASP A 163 -0.99 -23.23 -3.75
C ASP A 163 -0.04 -22.78 -4.89
N GLU A 164 1.15 -23.39 -4.92
CA GLU A 164 2.19 -23.12 -5.91
C GLU A 164 1.67 -23.34 -7.34
N GLY A 165 0.88 -24.39 -7.57
CA GLY A 165 0.32 -24.70 -8.88
C GLY A 165 -0.63 -23.62 -9.39
N GLY A 166 -1.48 -23.08 -8.50
CA GLY A 166 -2.35 -21.97 -8.84
C GLY A 166 -1.59 -20.67 -9.09
N TRP A 167 -0.55 -20.36 -8.30
CA TRP A 167 0.30 -19.20 -8.53
C TRP A 167 1.08 -19.29 -9.84
N VAL A 168 1.70 -20.44 -10.14
CA VAL A 168 2.38 -20.70 -11.41
C VAL A 168 1.44 -20.49 -12.60
N ARG A 169 0.20 -20.97 -12.49
CA ARG A 169 -0.82 -20.81 -13.53
C ARG A 169 -1.22 -19.35 -13.72
N ILE A 170 -1.48 -18.62 -12.63
CA ILE A 170 -1.87 -17.21 -12.69
C ILE A 170 -0.74 -16.36 -13.27
N VAL A 171 0.46 -16.48 -12.73
CA VAL A 171 1.63 -15.73 -13.22
C VAL A 171 1.97 -16.11 -14.66
N GLY A 172 1.85 -17.40 -15.02
CA GLY A 172 2.03 -17.86 -16.40
C GLY A 172 1.02 -17.25 -17.39
N SER A 173 -0.18 -16.89 -16.93
CA SER A 173 -1.22 -16.30 -17.80
C SER A 173 -0.85 -14.90 -18.32
N ILE A 174 0.02 -14.18 -17.60
CA ILE A 174 0.42 -12.81 -17.97
C ILE A 174 1.73 -12.74 -18.75
N TYR A 175 2.41 -13.87 -18.98
CA TYR A 175 3.72 -13.91 -19.66
C TYR A 175 3.67 -13.35 -21.08
N GLY A 176 2.66 -13.74 -21.85
CA GLY A 176 2.51 -13.28 -23.23
C GLY A 176 2.34 -11.77 -23.31
N ALA A 177 1.45 -11.22 -22.49
CA ALA A 177 1.18 -9.78 -22.43
C ALA A 177 2.42 -8.98 -22.00
N ALA A 178 3.12 -9.40 -20.94
CA ALA A 178 4.34 -8.74 -20.50
C ALA A 178 5.45 -8.78 -21.56
N GLN A 179 5.60 -9.92 -22.26
CA GLN A 179 6.62 -10.10 -23.28
C GLN A 179 6.40 -9.23 -24.52
N GLU A 180 5.14 -8.95 -24.91
CA GLU A 180 4.81 -8.01 -25.99
C GLU A 180 5.33 -6.59 -25.70
N HIS A 181 5.50 -6.25 -24.43
CA HIS A 181 6.05 -4.99 -23.93
C HIS A 181 7.53 -5.07 -23.53
N GLY A 182 8.22 -6.15 -23.88
CA GLY A 182 9.66 -6.31 -23.64
C GLY A 182 10.03 -6.72 -22.21
N LEU A 183 9.05 -7.12 -21.39
CA LEU A 183 9.26 -7.58 -20.02
C LEU A 183 9.28 -9.11 -19.97
N THR A 184 10.36 -9.67 -19.41
CA THR A 184 10.45 -11.11 -19.12
C THR A 184 10.09 -11.35 -17.66
N ILE A 185 9.09 -12.17 -17.39
CA ILE A 185 8.74 -12.53 -16.01
C ILE A 185 9.48 -13.82 -15.61
N ILE A 186 10.06 -13.81 -14.41
CA ILE A 186 10.68 -14.97 -13.75
C ILE A 186 9.82 -15.35 -12.53
N GLY A 187 9.57 -16.65 -12.35
CA GLY A 187 8.83 -17.18 -11.19
C GLY A 187 7.48 -17.80 -11.55
N PRO A 188 6.49 -17.77 -10.65
CA PRO A 188 6.60 -17.28 -9.28
C PRO A 188 7.53 -18.15 -8.46
N GLU A 189 8.39 -17.52 -7.67
CA GLU A 189 9.12 -18.18 -6.60
C GLU A 189 8.25 -18.15 -5.34
N VAL A 190 7.73 -19.33 -4.99
CA VAL A 190 6.87 -19.50 -3.82
C VAL A 190 7.73 -19.95 -2.66
N VAL A 191 7.93 -19.08 -1.67
CA VAL A 191 8.93 -19.29 -0.61
C VAL A 191 8.39 -18.86 0.76
N GLY A 192 8.94 -19.45 1.82
CA GLY A 192 8.73 -18.98 3.18
C GLY A 192 9.38 -17.61 3.44
N LEU A 193 8.87 -16.87 4.43
CA LEU A 193 9.44 -15.58 4.84
C LEU A 193 10.90 -15.72 5.30
N ASP A 194 11.25 -16.85 5.92
CA ASP A 194 12.58 -17.21 6.39
C ASP A 194 13.51 -17.77 5.29
N GLU A 195 12.94 -18.14 4.15
CA GLU A 195 13.67 -18.67 2.99
C GLU A 195 14.08 -17.56 2.01
N LEU A 196 13.33 -16.47 1.93
CA LEU A 196 13.71 -15.31 1.13
C LEU A 196 14.93 -14.61 1.75
N THR A 197 15.98 -14.38 0.96
CA THR A 197 17.15 -13.69 1.49
C THR A 197 16.79 -12.26 1.88
N ALA A 198 17.43 -11.74 2.93
CA ALA A 198 17.23 -10.34 3.33
C ALA A 198 17.53 -9.35 2.19
N ARG A 199 18.42 -9.71 1.27
CA ARG A 199 18.73 -8.90 0.08
C ARG A 199 17.54 -8.88 -0.88
N ASP A 200 16.95 -10.03 -1.19
CA ASP A 200 15.82 -10.12 -2.11
C ASP A 200 14.57 -9.48 -1.51
N TYR A 201 14.37 -9.62 -0.20
CA TYR A 201 13.31 -8.92 0.52
C TYR A 201 13.45 -7.39 0.39
N VAL A 202 14.65 -6.85 0.62
CA VAL A 202 14.90 -5.40 0.58
C VAL A 202 14.87 -4.82 -0.84
N THR A 203 15.22 -5.62 -1.86
CA THR A 203 15.30 -5.17 -3.26
C THR A 203 14.06 -5.48 -4.08
N SER A 204 13.07 -6.18 -3.51
CA SER A 204 11.75 -6.38 -4.10
C SER A 204 10.74 -5.40 -3.51
N ALA A 205 9.77 -5.00 -4.33
CA ALA A 205 8.65 -4.15 -3.94
C ALA A 205 7.43 -5.01 -3.64
N LEU A 206 6.81 -4.78 -2.47
CA LEU A 206 5.49 -5.31 -2.17
C LEU A 206 4.47 -4.80 -3.19
N ILE A 207 3.73 -5.70 -3.81
CA ILE A 207 2.59 -5.35 -4.64
C ILE A 207 1.30 -5.70 -3.89
N THR A 208 0.49 -4.68 -3.66
CA THR A 208 -0.89 -4.83 -3.18
C THR A 208 -1.81 -4.35 -4.29
N ASP A 209 -3.02 -4.87 -4.34
CA ASP A 209 -4.01 -4.50 -5.35
C ASP A 209 -4.07 -2.96 -5.50
N VAL A 210 -3.57 -2.48 -6.65
CA VAL A 210 -3.39 -1.04 -6.94
C VAL A 210 -4.73 -0.40 -7.32
N GLU A 211 -5.80 -1.18 -7.47
CA GLU A 211 -7.10 -0.69 -7.91
C GLU A 211 -8.22 -0.93 -6.89
N SER A 212 -8.41 0.06 -6.04
CA SER A 212 -9.75 0.48 -5.61
C SER A 212 -9.77 2.00 -5.59
N SER A 213 -9.71 2.60 -6.79
CA SER A 213 -9.91 4.04 -7.03
C SER A 213 -11.21 4.26 -7.78
#